data_AF-A0A963S9Y8-F1
#
_entry.id   AF-A0A963S9Y8-F1
#
_cell.length_a   1.000
_cell.length_b   1.000
_cell.length_c   1.000
_cell.angle_alpha   90.00
_cell.angle_beta   90.00
_cell.angle_gamma   90.00
#
_symmetry.space_group_name_H-M   'P 1'
#
loop_
_entity.id
_entity.type
_entity.pdbx_description
1 polymer ?
#
loop_
_entity_poly.entity_id
_entity_poly.type
_entity_poly.pdbx_seq_one_letter_code
_entity_poly.pdbx_strand_id
1 'polypeptide(L)'
;MREDGYGALTARKVAECAGLKHQLVYYYFQTLEDLLIATYERHMERYLDRIDSALQSERPLHAFWQVHSNPVDAVLNSEFLSMANHSEAIRSRTTTFGEDVRTLGLEQLEKNFRRPHQSADTVNPFAVTMALTAVGSVLGLENAIGITGGHAEIRQLVEWCIDQLE
;
A
#
# COMPACT_ATOMS: atom_id res chain seq x y z
N MET A 1 3.07 15.51 5.17
CA MET A 1 2.35 14.23 5.04
C MET A 1 2.99 13.16 5.89
N ARG A 2 4.18 12.64 5.54
CA ARG A 2 4.83 11.62 6.40
C ARG A 2 5.28 12.15 7.77
N GLU A 3 5.74 13.39 7.83
CA GLU A 3 6.23 14.02 9.06
C GLU A 3 5.12 14.79 9.78
N ASP A 4 4.51 15.77 9.08
CA ASP A 4 3.53 16.68 9.68
C ASP A 4 2.05 16.29 9.44
N GLY A 5 1.76 15.14 8.81
CA GLY A 5 0.40 14.80 8.34
C GLY A 5 -0.07 15.65 7.14
N TYR A 6 -1.28 15.39 6.64
CA TYR A 6 -1.90 16.14 5.54
C TYR A 6 -2.48 17.48 6.00
N GLY A 7 -3.01 17.56 7.23
CA GLY A 7 -3.65 18.77 7.77
C GLY A 7 -2.70 19.96 7.92
N ALA A 8 -1.39 19.71 8.06
CA ALA A 8 -0.37 20.75 8.12
C ALA A 8 0.19 21.15 6.74
N LEU A 9 -0.29 20.53 5.65
CA LEU A 9 0.20 20.79 4.30
C LEU A 9 -0.28 22.15 3.80
N THR A 10 0.62 22.93 3.21
CA THR A 10 0.29 24.15 2.48
C THR A 10 1.09 24.21 1.18
N ALA A 11 0.55 24.87 0.15
CA ALA A 11 1.29 25.07 -1.10
C ALA A 11 2.61 25.85 -0.88
N ARG A 12 2.73 26.63 0.20
CA ARG A 12 3.99 27.31 0.58
C ARG A 12 5.02 26.32 1.08
N LYS A 13 4.66 25.47 2.06
CA LYS A 13 5.55 24.42 2.57
C LYS A 13 6.00 23.46 1.46
N VAL A 14 5.08 23.06 0.57
CA VAL A 14 5.42 22.21 -0.58
C VAL A 14 6.46 22.88 -1.47
N ALA A 15 6.24 24.15 -1.84
CA ALA A 15 7.16 24.88 -2.70
C ALA A 15 8.54 25.03 -2.05
N GLU A 16 8.59 25.33 -0.76
CA GLU A 16 9.81 25.46 0.03
C GLU A 16 10.60 24.14 0.06
N CYS A 17 9.94 23.02 0.38
CA CYS A 17 10.57 21.69 0.36
C CYS A 17 11.04 21.28 -1.05
N ALA A 18 10.34 21.71 -2.11
CA ALA A 18 10.69 21.42 -3.49
C ALA A 18 11.74 22.37 -4.08
N GLY A 19 12.17 23.41 -3.35
CA GLY A 19 13.07 24.44 -3.87
C GLY A 19 12.44 25.31 -4.98
N LEU A 20 11.11 25.42 -5.00
CA LEU A 20 10.34 26.14 -6.00
C LEU A 20 9.75 27.44 -5.45
N LYS A 21 9.44 28.37 -6.36
CA LYS A 21 8.61 29.54 -6.00
C LYS A 21 7.18 29.09 -5.73
N HIS A 22 6.55 29.60 -4.68
CA HIS A 22 5.17 29.27 -4.31
C HIS A 22 4.15 29.40 -5.46
N GLN A 23 4.33 30.40 -6.33
CA GLN A 23 3.49 30.61 -7.52
C GLN A 23 3.54 29.44 -8.52
N LEU A 24 4.65 28.69 -8.58
CA LEU A 24 4.77 27.54 -9.48
C LEU A 24 3.87 26.39 -9.06
N VAL A 25 3.59 26.22 -7.75
CA VAL A 25 2.64 25.20 -7.30
C VAL A 25 1.27 25.49 -7.89
N TYR A 26 0.80 26.75 -7.81
CA TYR A 26 -0.49 27.14 -8.39
C TYR A 26 -0.51 27.22 -9.92
N TYR A 27 0.66 27.37 -10.54
CA TYR A 27 0.79 27.28 -11.99
C TYR A 27 0.53 25.87 -12.51
N TYR A 28 1.06 24.85 -11.82
CA TYR A 28 0.86 23.44 -12.20
C TYR A 28 -0.42 22.82 -11.64
N PHE A 29 -0.83 23.25 -10.44
CA PHE A 29 -1.96 22.70 -9.71
C PHE A 29 -2.86 23.84 -9.25
N GLN A 30 -4.04 23.98 -9.84
CA GLN A 30 -4.93 25.13 -9.59
C GLN A 30 -5.29 25.25 -8.10
N THR A 31 -5.37 24.12 -7.39
CA THR A 31 -5.61 24.05 -5.96
C THR A 31 -4.62 23.12 -5.25
N LEU A 32 -4.56 23.22 -3.91
CA LEU A 32 -3.81 22.27 -3.08
C LEU A 32 -4.40 20.85 -3.17
N GLU A 33 -5.71 20.74 -3.36
CA GLU A 33 -6.40 19.46 -3.56
C GLU A 33 -5.97 18.80 -4.87
N ASP A 34 -5.84 19.56 -5.96
CA ASP A 34 -5.35 19.02 -7.25
C ASP A 34 -3.94 18.45 -7.13
N LEU A 35 -3.06 19.15 -6.39
CA LEU A 35 -1.71 18.63 -6.08
C LEU A 35 -1.80 17.32 -5.29
N LEU A 36 -2.67 17.25 -4.29
CA LEU A 36 -2.85 16.08 -3.43
C LEU A 36 -3.39 14.88 -4.22
N ILE A 37 -4.37 15.10 -5.11
CA ILE A 37 -4.90 14.07 -6.01
C ILE A 37 -3.80 13.59 -6.95
N ALA A 38 -3.07 14.48 -7.62
CA ALA A 38 -1.98 14.10 -8.51
C ALA A 38 -0.86 13.33 -7.77
N THR A 39 -0.57 13.73 -6.53
CA THR A 39 0.39 13.03 -5.67
C THR A 39 -0.11 11.63 -5.30
N TYR A 40 -1.41 11.51 -5.00
CA TYR A 40 -2.04 10.23 -4.68
C TYR A 40 -1.99 9.27 -5.87
N GLU A 41 -2.39 9.73 -7.05
CA GLU A 41 -2.36 8.92 -8.29
C GLU A 41 -0.96 8.42 -8.58
N ARG A 42 0.04 9.31 -8.51
CA ARG A 42 1.44 8.94 -8.71
C ARG A 42 1.98 7.99 -7.64
N HIS A 43 1.43 8.05 -6.42
CA HIS A 43 1.78 7.11 -5.35
C HIS A 43 1.18 5.72 -5.61
N MET A 44 -0.10 5.66 -5.98
CA MET A 44 -0.80 4.42 -6.30
C MET A 44 -0.22 3.70 -7.52
N GLU A 45 0.10 4.42 -8.60
CA GLU A 45 0.78 3.84 -9.77
C GLU A 45 2.09 3.14 -9.37
N ARG A 46 2.96 3.85 -8.64
CA ARG A 46 4.25 3.28 -8.20
C ARG A 46 4.08 2.11 -7.24
N TYR A 47 3.03 2.12 -6.44
CA TYR A 47 2.74 1.05 -5.52
C TYR A 47 2.23 -0.20 -6.26
N LEU A 48 1.37 -0.02 -7.25
CA LEU A 48 0.89 -1.10 -8.13
C LEU A 48 2.05 -1.69 -8.94
N ASP A 49 2.93 -0.87 -9.51
CA ASP A 49 4.13 -1.31 -10.23
C ASP A 49 5.04 -2.18 -9.34
N ARG A 50 5.17 -1.83 -8.06
CA ARG A 50 5.94 -2.60 -7.07
C ARG A 50 5.29 -3.93 -6.75
N ILE A 51 3.96 -3.97 -6.65
CA ILE A 51 3.21 -5.22 -6.44
C ILE A 51 3.37 -6.13 -7.65
N ASP A 52 3.19 -5.61 -8.87
CA ASP A 52 3.35 -6.40 -10.09
C ASP A 52 4.78 -6.97 -10.19
N SER A 53 5.79 -6.12 -9.97
CA SER A 53 7.20 -6.54 -9.95
C SER A 53 7.48 -7.61 -8.88
N ALA A 54 6.88 -7.47 -7.69
CA ALA A 54 7.03 -8.43 -6.60
C ALA A 54 6.43 -9.80 -6.95
N LEU A 55 5.25 -9.81 -7.54
CA LEU A 55 4.56 -11.04 -7.95
C LEU A 55 5.23 -11.76 -9.12
N GLN A 56 6.13 -11.10 -9.85
CA GLN A 56 6.96 -11.69 -10.91
C GLN A 56 8.31 -12.23 -10.40
N SER A 57 8.61 -12.07 -9.10
CA SER A 57 9.88 -12.55 -8.53
C SER A 57 9.89 -14.08 -8.35
N GLU A 58 11.07 -14.65 -8.08
CA GLU A 58 11.19 -16.08 -7.76
C GLU A 58 10.38 -16.47 -6.51
N ARG A 59 10.21 -15.52 -5.58
CA ARG A 59 9.49 -15.71 -4.33
C ARG A 59 8.30 -14.74 -4.20
N PRO A 60 7.22 -14.95 -5.00
CA PRO A 60 6.18 -13.95 -5.19
C PRO A 60 5.40 -13.60 -3.92
N LEU A 61 5.14 -14.55 -3.02
CA LEU A 61 4.42 -14.30 -1.78
C LEU A 61 5.29 -13.53 -0.78
N HIS A 62 6.57 -13.87 -0.70
CA HIS A 62 7.54 -13.12 0.12
C HIS A 62 7.72 -11.69 -0.37
N ALA A 63 7.90 -11.50 -1.67
CA ALA A 63 8.05 -10.17 -2.24
C ALA A 63 6.76 -9.34 -2.06
N PHE A 64 5.59 -9.94 -2.29
CA PHE A 64 4.29 -9.29 -2.05
C PHE A 64 4.13 -8.86 -0.59
N TRP A 65 4.47 -9.76 0.35
CA TRP A 65 4.49 -9.48 1.78
C TRP A 65 5.40 -8.31 2.16
N GLN A 66 6.59 -8.23 1.56
CA GLN A 66 7.53 -7.13 1.81
C GLN A 66 7.00 -5.78 1.31
N VAL A 67 6.30 -5.75 0.17
CA VAL A 67 5.67 -4.53 -0.34
C VAL A 67 4.59 -4.03 0.62
N HIS A 68 3.74 -4.92 1.12
CA HIS A 68 2.64 -4.56 2.04
C HIS A 68 3.10 -4.25 3.46
N SER A 69 4.14 -4.92 3.96
CA SER A 69 4.66 -4.68 5.31
C SER A 69 5.69 -3.54 5.41
N ASN A 70 5.88 -2.76 4.33
CA ASN A 70 6.79 -1.61 4.33
C ASN A 70 6.22 -0.45 5.17
N PRO A 71 6.88 -0.06 6.29
CA PRO A 71 6.37 0.97 7.19
C PRO A 71 6.36 2.37 6.56
N VAL A 72 7.24 2.65 5.60
CA VAL A 72 7.32 3.98 4.95
C VAL A 72 6.09 4.27 4.11
N ASP A 73 5.54 3.23 3.46
CA ASP A 73 4.34 3.35 2.66
C ASP A 73 3.09 3.40 3.54
N ALA A 74 3.08 2.68 4.67
CA ALA A 74 1.91 2.63 5.56
C ALA A 74 1.52 4.00 6.14
N VAL A 75 2.49 4.84 6.56
CA VAL A 75 2.22 6.21 7.05
C VAL A 75 1.55 7.05 5.95
N LEU A 76 2.09 7.00 4.74
CA LEU A 76 1.56 7.80 3.64
C LEU A 76 0.17 7.27 3.21
N ASN A 77 -0.01 5.96 3.20
CA ASN A 77 -1.29 5.32 2.91
C ASN A 77 -2.36 5.69 3.94
N SER A 78 -2.03 5.78 5.23
CA SER A 78 -2.99 6.18 6.27
C SER A 78 -3.44 7.63 6.10
N GLU A 79 -2.54 8.53 5.70
CA GLU A 79 -2.89 9.92 5.38
C GLU A 79 -3.88 9.98 4.20
N PHE A 80 -3.62 9.24 3.12
CA PHE A 80 -4.55 9.18 1.99
C PHE A 80 -5.88 8.51 2.31
N LEU A 81 -5.88 7.48 3.17
CA LEU A 81 -7.11 6.85 3.64
C LEU A 81 -7.94 7.83 4.49
N SER A 82 -7.28 8.62 5.34
CA SER A 82 -7.94 9.70 6.08
C SER A 82 -8.58 10.72 5.12
N MET A 83 -7.86 11.09 4.05
CA MET A 83 -8.36 11.99 3.02
C MET A 83 -9.57 11.43 2.23
N ALA A 84 -9.61 10.11 2.00
CA ALA A 84 -10.74 9.44 1.35
C ALA A 84 -12.06 9.60 2.13
N ASN A 85 -12.01 9.92 3.43
CA ASN A 85 -13.22 10.19 4.22
C ASN A 85 -13.93 11.47 3.79
N HIS A 86 -13.22 12.43 3.19
CA HIS A 86 -13.77 13.73 2.83
C HIS A 86 -13.55 14.14 1.36
N SER A 87 -12.77 13.38 0.57
CA SER A 87 -12.61 13.60 -0.88
C SER A 87 -13.15 12.42 -1.67
N GLU A 88 -14.20 12.65 -2.46
CA GLU A 88 -14.82 11.63 -3.31
C GLU A 88 -13.87 11.15 -4.42
N ALA A 89 -13.05 12.05 -4.97
CA ALA A 89 -12.04 11.73 -5.98
C ALA A 89 -11.02 10.71 -5.42
N ILE A 90 -10.48 10.97 -4.23
CA ILE A 90 -9.53 10.06 -3.57
C ILE A 90 -10.23 8.74 -3.22
N ARG A 91 -11.44 8.79 -2.65
CA ARG A 91 -12.21 7.58 -2.31
C ARG A 91 -12.42 6.67 -3.50
N SER A 92 -12.88 7.22 -4.62
CA SER A 92 -13.10 6.48 -5.87
C SER A 92 -11.82 5.79 -6.31
N ARG A 93 -10.70 6.53 -6.34
CA ARG A 93 -9.39 5.97 -6.70
C ARG A 93 -8.88 4.91 -5.73
N THR A 94 -9.09 5.07 -4.42
CA THR A 94 -8.75 4.05 -3.42
C THR A 94 -9.51 2.75 -3.64
N THR A 95 -10.80 2.85 -3.97
CA THR A 95 -11.62 1.66 -4.27
C THR A 95 -11.10 0.94 -5.50
N THR A 96 -10.86 1.65 -6.61
CA THR A 96 -10.31 1.06 -7.84
C THR A 96 -8.96 0.40 -7.57
N PHE A 97 -8.04 1.10 -6.90
CA PHE A 97 -6.73 0.57 -6.55
C PHE A 97 -6.83 -0.71 -5.69
N GLY A 98 -7.73 -0.74 -4.72
CA GLY A 98 -7.95 -1.94 -3.89
C GLY A 98 -8.42 -3.15 -4.69
N GLU A 99 -9.30 -2.94 -5.68
CA GLU A 99 -9.75 -4.01 -6.58
C GLU A 99 -8.65 -4.45 -7.56
N ASP A 100 -7.83 -3.52 -8.05
CA ASP A 100 -6.70 -3.82 -8.93
C ASP A 100 -5.67 -4.71 -8.22
N VAL A 101 -5.30 -4.39 -6.97
CA VAL A 101 -4.40 -5.21 -6.15
C VAL A 101 -4.96 -6.61 -5.92
N ARG A 102 -6.26 -6.73 -5.65
CA ARG A 102 -6.92 -8.04 -5.44
C ARG A 102 -6.90 -8.88 -6.71
N THR A 103 -7.21 -8.27 -7.84
CA THR A 103 -7.25 -8.94 -9.15
C THR A 103 -5.85 -9.40 -9.52
N LEU A 104 -4.86 -8.51 -9.44
CA LEU A 104 -3.46 -8.82 -9.73
C LEU A 104 -2.90 -9.91 -8.83
N GLY A 105 -3.15 -9.82 -7.52
CA GLY A 105 -2.75 -10.84 -6.56
C GLY A 105 -3.39 -12.19 -6.89
N LEU A 106 -4.71 -12.24 -7.11
CA LEU A 106 -5.41 -13.49 -7.45
C LEU A 106 -4.83 -14.14 -8.71
N GLU A 107 -4.69 -13.38 -9.81
CA GLU A 107 -4.19 -13.91 -11.07
C GLU A 107 -2.77 -14.50 -10.95
N GLN A 108 -1.89 -13.85 -10.18
CA GLN A 108 -0.52 -14.30 -10.00
C GLN A 108 -0.44 -15.50 -9.05
N LEU A 109 -1.25 -15.50 -7.99
CA LEU A 109 -1.30 -16.62 -7.06
C LEU A 109 -1.90 -17.87 -7.71
N GLU A 110 -2.90 -17.75 -8.58
CA GLU A 110 -3.43 -18.90 -9.33
C GLU A 110 -2.40 -19.53 -10.27
N LYS A 111 -1.49 -18.74 -10.85
CA LYS A 111 -0.43 -19.22 -11.75
C LYS A 111 0.72 -19.90 -11.01
N ASN A 112 1.08 -19.38 -9.83
CA ASN A 112 2.33 -19.74 -9.15
C ASN A 112 2.14 -20.63 -7.90
N PHE A 113 0.92 -20.77 -7.36
CA PHE A 113 0.68 -21.60 -6.18
C PHE A 113 0.97 -23.08 -6.45
N ARG A 114 1.90 -23.65 -5.67
CA ARG A 114 2.08 -25.10 -5.58
C ARG A 114 1.24 -25.62 -4.41
N ARG A 115 -0.05 -25.85 -4.63
CA ARG A 115 -0.92 -26.38 -3.57
C ARG A 115 -0.53 -27.82 -3.23
N PRO A 116 -0.24 -28.15 -1.95
CA PRO A 116 -0.32 -29.53 -1.50
C PRO A 116 -1.74 -30.06 -1.80
N HIS A 117 -1.86 -31.29 -2.32
CA HIS A 117 -3.16 -31.86 -2.71
C HIS A 117 -4.21 -31.85 -1.58
N GLN A 118 -3.80 -31.79 -0.31
CA GLN A 118 -4.71 -31.72 0.84
C GLN A 118 -5.16 -30.30 1.22
N SER A 119 -4.51 -29.25 0.72
CA SER A 119 -4.78 -27.85 1.08
C SER A 119 -5.63 -27.12 0.04
N ALA A 120 -5.94 -27.77 -1.08
CA ALA A 120 -6.60 -27.16 -2.23
C ALA A 120 -7.99 -26.58 -1.92
N ASP A 121 -8.71 -27.19 -0.97
CA ASP A 121 -10.04 -26.77 -0.54
C ASP A 121 -10.01 -25.78 0.65
N THR A 122 -8.88 -25.67 1.37
CA THR A 122 -8.77 -24.85 2.59
C THR A 122 -8.08 -23.51 2.33
N VAL A 123 -7.16 -23.44 1.36
CA VAL A 123 -6.38 -22.23 1.07
C VAL A 123 -6.84 -21.58 -0.23
N ASN A 124 -7.71 -20.57 -0.09
CA ASN A 124 -8.16 -19.74 -1.20
C ASN A 124 -7.11 -18.65 -1.50
N PRO A 125 -6.58 -18.54 -2.74
CA PRO A 125 -5.60 -17.52 -3.12
C PRO A 125 -6.05 -16.09 -2.80
N PHE A 126 -7.33 -15.79 -3.03
CA PHE A 126 -7.90 -14.49 -2.69
C PHE A 126 -7.82 -14.20 -1.18
N ALA A 127 -8.10 -15.21 -0.35
CA ALA A 127 -7.98 -15.07 1.10
C ALA A 127 -6.53 -14.83 1.54
N VAL A 128 -5.56 -15.47 0.88
CA VAL A 128 -4.13 -15.24 1.13
C VAL A 128 -3.72 -13.82 0.74
N THR A 129 -4.08 -13.36 -0.46
CA THR A 129 -3.84 -11.97 -0.91
C THR A 129 -4.40 -10.96 0.10
N MET A 130 -5.64 -11.19 0.54
CA MET A 130 -6.31 -10.33 1.52
C MET A 130 -5.61 -10.34 2.88
N ALA A 131 -5.21 -11.52 3.37
CA ALA A 131 -4.52 -11.65 4.64
C ALA A 131 -3.17 -10.93 4.64
N LEU A 132 -2.35 -11.15 3.61
CA LEU A 132 -1.04 -10.50 3.49
C LEU A 132 -1.16 -8.98 3.38
N THR A 133 -2.11 -8.50 2.58
CA THR A 133 -2.40 -7.06 2.44
C THR A 133 -2.81 -6.44 3.77
N ALA A 134 -3.76 -7.07 4.48
CA ALA A 134 -4.32 -6.56 5.72
C ALA A 134 -3.28 -6.57 6.85
N VAL A 135 -2.61 -7.70 7.08
CA VAL A 135 -1.60 -7.82 8.15
C VAL A 135 -0.42 -6.89 7.89
N GLY A 136 0.06 -6.79 6.64
CA GLY A 136 1.18 -5.93 6.29
C GLY A 136 0.86 -4.45 6.52
N SER A 137 -0.34 -4.03 6.11
CA SER A 137 -0.82 -2.66 6.31
C SER A 137 -0.96 -2.31 7.79
N VAL A 138 -1.50 -3.23 8.60
CA VAL A 138 -1.65 -3.04 10.05
C VAL A 138 -0.29 -2.92 10.73
N LEU A 139 0.68 -3.79 10.41
CA LEU A 139 2.02 -3.71 10.97
C LEU A 139 2.69 -2.36 10.68
N GLY A 140 2.58 -1.88 9.44
CA GLY A 140 3.13 -0.59 9.08
C GLY A 140 2.44 0.57 9.81
N LEU A 141 1.11 0.52 9.95
CA LEU A 141 0.33 1.53 10.67
C LEU A 141 0.67 1.55 12.17
N GLU A 142 0.71 0.38 12.81
CA GLU A 142 1.00 0.26 14.24
C GLU A 142 2.41 0.75 14.56
N ASN A 143 3.39 0.38 13.72
CA ASN A 143 4.76 0.85 13.87
C ASN A 143 4.86 2.38 13.75
N ALA A 144 4.09 2.99 12.85
CA ALA A 144 4.05 4.44 12.70
C ALA A 144 3.56 5.20 13.94
N ILE A 145 2.68 4.58 14.73
CA ILE A 145 2.11 5.18 15.95
C ILE A 145 2.76 4.65 17.24
N GLY A 146 3.81 3.84 17.12
CA GLY A 146 4.60 3.32 18.25
C GLY A 146 4.02 2.08 18.93
N ILE A 147 3.03 1.42 18.34
CA ILE A 147 2.56 0.10 18.79
C ILE A 147 3.54 -0.95 18.27
N THR A 148 4.04 -1.81 19.17
CA THR A 148 5.14 -2.75 18.87
C THR A 148 4.91 -4.19 19.36
N GLY A 149 3.78 -4.47 20.01
CA GLY A 149 3.50 -5.80 20.59
C GLY A 149 3.10 -6.82 19.53
N GLY A 150 3.72 -8.01 19.54
CA GLY A 150 3.34 -9.13 18.68
C GLY A 150 3.79 -9.04 17.22
N HIS A 151 4.51 -7.97 16.84
CA HIS A 151 4.92 -7.71 15.45
C HIS A 151 5.93 -8.71 14.92
N ALA A 152 6.87 -9.14 15.77
CA ALA A 152 7.87 -10.13 15.39
C ALA A 152 7.21 -11.51 15.22
N GLU A 153 6.31 -11.85 16.14
CA GLU A 153 5.59 -13.12 16.17
C GLU A 153 4.66 -13.27 14.97
N ILE A 154 3.88 -12.22 14.64
CA ILE A 154 2.99 -12.27 13.47
C ILE A 154 3.77 -12.28 12.16
N ARG A 155 4.91 -11.57 12.08
CA ARG A 155 5.79 -11.64 10.91
C ARG A 155 6.33 -13.05 10.71
N GLN A 156 6.82 -13.68 11.78
CA GLN A 156 7.31 -15.06 11.73
C GLN A 156 6.20 -16.04 11.34
N LEU A 157 4.98 -15.86 11.87
CA LEU A 157 3.83 -16.70 11.51
C LEU A 157 3.47 -16.54 10.03
N VAL A 158 3.42 -15.30 9.52
CA VAL A 158 3.15 -15.03 8.10
C VAL A 158 4.22 -15.65 7.21
N GLU A 159 5.51 -15.45 7.53
CA GLU A 159 6.64 -16.00 6.79
C GLU A 159 6.61 -17.53 6.75
N TRP A 160 6.30 -18.16 7.89
CA TRP A 160 6.11 -19.61 7.95
C TRP A 160 4.93 -20.07 7.07
N CYS A 161 3.80 -19.37 7.11
CA CYS A 161 2.63 -19.69 6.29
C CYS A 161 2.94 -19.59 4.79
N ILE A 162 3.58 -18.50 4.34
CA ILE A 162 3.89 -18.32 2.91
C ILE A 162 4.95 -19.31 2.43
N ASP A 163 5.89 -19.74 3.28
CA ASP A 163 6.84 -20.82 2.95
C ASP A 163 6.15 -22.17 2.66
N GLN A 164 4.93 -22.40 3.16
CA GLN A 164 4.17 -23.62 2.86
C GLN A 164 3.37 -23.53 1.54
N LEU A 165 3.22 -22.34 0.98
CA LEU A 165 2.35 -22.05 -0.17
C LEU A 165 3.13 -21.80 -1.47
N GLU A 166 4.42 -21.51 -1.36
CA GLU A 166 5.34 -21.18 -2.44
C GLU A 166 6.34 -22.32 -2.72
#